data_AF-A0A5C7AG18-F1
#
_entry.id   AF-A0A5C7AG18-F1
#
_cell.length_a   1.000
_cell.length_b   1.000
_cell.length_c   1.000
_cell.angle_alpha   90.00
_cell.angle_beta   90.00
_cell.angle_gamma   90.00
#
_symmetry.space_group_name_H-M   'P 1'
#
loop_
_entity.id
_entity.type
_entity.pdbx_description
1 polymer ?
#
loop_
_entity_poly.entity_id
_entity_poly.type
_entity_poly.pdbx_seq_one_letter_code
_entity_poly.pdbx_strand_id
1 'polypeptide(L)'
;MEVEKDIRSQIVELVEKFAAEKYASKDFIPGESVIPPSGKVLGKEELVNMVEASLDGWLTTGRFNDKFEKKLAEFLGVKHCLSVNSGSSANLVAFSTLTSPRLGERAIKKGDEVIGVAAGFPTTVNPIIQFGAVPVFVDVDLATHNINADLIEAAITPKTKAIMLAHTLGNPFNLDKVMELCEKYNLWLIEDTCDALGATYNGQLVGTFGDIATLSFYPAHHITMGEGGAVFTNNAELKLIAESFRDWGRDCYCAPGCDNTCGCRFEQQHGDLPYGYDHKYVYSHLGYNLKITDMQAACGLAQLDKANGFIQKRRENFDYLFARLQSLTDFVELTIPTPNSNPSWFGFPITLKPESGVKRVDLIKFLDQNKIGSRLLFAGNLTKQPYFKGVEYRVVGELTNTDITMNNTFWIGLYPGLGEEHFAFVAEKMEEFFGLNF
;
A
#
# COMPACT_ATOMS: atom_id res chain seq x y z
N MET A 1 38.73 8.55 14.52
CA MET A 1 37.50 9.36 14.38
C MET A 1 37.61 10.40 13.27
N GLU A 2 38.66 11.23 13.21
CA GLU A 2 38.79 12.25 12.14
C GLU A 2 39.08 11.65 10.75
N VAL A 3 40.00 10.68 10.66
CA VAL A 3 40.27 9.93 9.41
C VAL A 3 39.03 9.19 8.89
N GLU A 4 38.24 8.59 9.77
CA GLU A 4 37.01 7.91 9.35
C GLU A 4 35.98 8.88 8.79
N LYS A 5 35.81 10.05 9.42
CA LYS A 5 34.89 11.09 8.92
C LYS A 5 35.34 11.64 7.56
N ASP A 6 36.64 11.85 7.37
CA ASP A 6 37.21 12.26 6.09
C ASP A 6 36.94 11.21 4.99
N ILE A 7 37.22 9.92 5.26
CA ILE A 7 36.94 8.83 4.32
C ILE A 7 35.43 8.75 3.99
N ARG A 8 34.55 8.85 4.99
CA ARG A 8 33.09 8.90 4.76
C ARG A 8 32.71 10.05 3.84
N SER A 9 33.31 11.21 4.02
CA SER A 9 33.01 12.40 3.21
C SER A 9 33.44 12.20 1.74
N GLN A 10 34.61 11.60 1.51
CA GLN A 10 35.09 11.25 0.17
C GLN A 10 34.21 10.20 -0.51
N ILE A 11 33.73 9.20 0.25
CA ILE A 11 32.79 8.19 -0.27
C ILE A 11 31.49 8.87 -0.72
N VAL A 12 30.93 9.77 0.10
CA VAL A 12 29.71 10.51 -0.23
C VAL A 12 29.90 11.32 -1.51
N GLU A 13 31.02 12.03 -1.67
CA GLU A 13 31.30 12.81 -2.89
C GLU A 13 31.32 11.92 -4.16
N LEU A 14 31.93 10.74 -4.08
CA LEU A 14 31.97 9.80 -5.20
C LEU A 14 30.58 9.22 -5.52
N VAL A 15 29.77 8.94 -4.49
CA VAL A 15 28.40 8.48 -4.65
C VAL A 15 27.53 9.54 -5.32
N GLU A 16 27.67 10.81 -4.93
CA GLU A 16 26.94 11.91 -5.58
C GLU A 16 27.30 12.06 -7.06
N LYS A 17 28.60 12.00 -7.40
CA LYS A 17 29.07 12.02 -8.80
C LYS A 17 28.50 10.84 -9.60
N PHE A 18 28.50 9.64 -9.03
CA PHE A 18 27.89 8.47 -9.67
C PHE A 18 26.39 8.65 -9.89
N ALA A 19 25.66 9.17 -8.89
CA ALA A 19 24.22 9.38 -8.97
C ALA A 19 23.86 10.40 -10.07
N ALA A 20 24.64 11.47 -10.21
CA ALA A 20 24.44 12.48 -11.25
C ALA A 20 24.51 11.89 -12.67
N GLU A 21 25.48 11.00 -12.92
CA GLU A 21 25.60 10.30 -14.20
C GLU A 21 24.50 9.25 -14.40
N LYS A 22 24.25 8.44 -13.36
CA LYS A 22 23.33 7.30 -13.47
C LYS A 22 21.87 7.71 -13.64
N TYR A 23 21.45 8.78 -12.99
CA TYR A 23 20.07 9.27 -12.95
C TYR A 23 19.87 10.57 -13.74
N ALA A 24 20.79 10.90 -14.64
CA ALA A 24 20.59 11.98 -15.59
C ALA A 24 19.30 11.77 -16.39
N SER A 25 18.57 12.87 -16.61
CA SER A 25 17.36 12.85 -17.44
C SER A 25 17.70 12.38 -18.85
N LYS A 26 16.79 11.60 -19.44
CA LYS A 26 16.89 11.15 -20.83
C LYS A 26 15.72 11.73 -21.59
N ASP A 27 15.97 12.15 -22.82
CA ASP A 27 14.92 12.64 -23.70
C ASP A 27 13.95 11.50 -24.05
N PHE A 28 12.68 11.85 -24.17
CA PHE A 28 11.65 10.91 -24.62
C PHE A 28 11.70 10.79 -26.15
N ILE A 29 11.80 9.56 -26.66
CA ILE A 29 11.79 9.26 -28.09
C ILE A 29 10.53 8.43 -28.39
N PRO A 30 9.50 9.00 -29.04
CA PRO A 30 8.27 8.29 -29.36
C PRO A 30 8.53 6.98 -30.10
N GLY A 31 7.92 5.88 -29.64
CA GLY A 31 8.08 4.53 -30.22
C GLY A 31 9.36 3.78 -29.81
N GLU A 32 10.35 4.45 -29.22
CA GLU A 32 11.58 3.83 -28.71
C GLU A 32 11.62 3.80 -27.17
N SER A 33 11.36 4.93 -26.54
CA SER A 33 11.31 5.07 -25.08
C SER A 33 10.12 4.32 -24.48
N VAL A 34 10.36 3.59 -23.40
CA VAL A 34 9.30 2.87 -22.68
C VAL A 34 8.50 3.80 -21.77
N ILE A 35 7.18 3.62 -21.75
CA ILE A 35 6.25 4.30 -20.85
C ILE A 35 5.74 3.25 -19.85
N PRO A 36 6.47 2.98 -18.75
CA PRO A 36 6.06 1.95 -17.82
C PRO A 36 4.83 2.40 -17.02
N PRO A 37 3.98 1.46 -16.57
CA PRO A 37 2.79 1.79 -15.78
C PRO A 37 3.16 2.31 -14.38
N SER A 38 4.35 1.99 -13.89
CA SER A 38 4.86 2.47 -12.61
C SER A 38 6.38 2.44 -12.60
N GLY A 39 7.00 3.20 -11.71
CA GLY A 39 8.44 3.15 -11.52
C GLY A 39 8.90 3.92 -10.30
N LYS A 40 10.15 3.68 -9.93
CA LYS A 40 10.85 4.42 -8.87
C LYS A 40 11.59 5.61 -9.45
N VAL A 41 11.54 6.73 -8.75
CA VAL A 41 12.36 7.92 -9.02
C VAL A 41 13.35 8.03 -7.87
N LEU A 42 14.60 7.66 -8.13
CA LEU A 42 15.71 7.74 -7.17
C LEU A 42 16.64 8.88 -7.57
N GLY A 43 17.35 9.44 -6.58
CA GLY A 43 18.40 10.43 -6.77
C GLY A 43 19.58 10.15 -5.86
N LYS A 44 20.41 11.18 -5.67
CA LYS A 44 21.64 11.07 -4.87
C LYS A 44 21.35 10.82 -3.39
N GLU A 45 20.26 11.39 -2.85
CA GLU A 45 19.92 11.31 -1.44
C GLU A 45 19.68 9.87 -0.99
N GLU A 46 18.95 9.08 -1.79
CA GLU A 46 18.70 7.67 -1.48
C GLU A 46 20.00 6.86 -1.47
N LEU A 47 20.88 7.09 -2.46
CA LEU A 47 22.14 6.36 -2.57
C LEU A 47 23.09 6.72 -1.42
N VAL A 48 23.23 8.00 -1.11
CA VAL A 48 24.07 8.49 0.00
C VAL A 48 23.58 7.90 1.32
N ASN A 49 22.29 7.98 1.62
CA ASN A 49 21.73 7.42 2.84
C ASN A 49 21.96 5.91 2.97
N MET A 50 21.75 5.14 1.89
CA MET A 50 21.99 3.68 1.90
C MET A 50 23.46 3.34 2.12
N VAL A 51 24.38 4.11 1.52
CA VAL A 51 25.82 3.94 1.73
C VAL A 51 26.20 4.28 3.17
N GLU A 52 25.69 5.37 3.74
CA GLU A 52 25.89 5.69 5.14
C GLU A 52 25.41 4.57 6.07
N ALA A 53 24.19 4.05 5.87
CA ALA A 53 23.67 2.93 6.65
C ALA A 53 24.52 1.66 6.51
N SER A 54 25.07 1.42 5.32
CA SER A 54 26.00 0.31 5.08
C SER A 54 27.32 0.49 5.84
N LEU A 55 27.85 1.71 5.86
CA LEU A 55 29.07 2.06 6.59
C LEU A 55 28.88 2.09 8.11
N ASP A 56 27.65 2.26 8.60
CA ASP A 56 27.34 2.18 10.03
C ASP A 56 27.50 0.76 10.58
N GLY A 57 27.35 -0.28 9.74
CA GLY A 57 27.55 -1.67 10.14
C GLY A 57 26.53 -2.20 11.16
N TRP A 58 25.45 -1.45 11.44
CA TRP A 58 24.41 -1.82 12.40
C TRP A 58 23.43 -2.85 11.84
N LEU A 59 23.16 -2.79 10.52
CA LEU A 59 22.33 -3.71 9.71
C LEU A 59 20.84 -3.77 10.08
N THR A 60 20.51 -4.10 11.33
CA THR A 60 19.12 -4.09 11.84
C THR A 60 18.57 -2.67 11.95
N THR A 61 17.26 -2.50 12.19
CA THR A 61 16.69 -1.17 12.43
C THR A 61 17.44 -0.40 13.54
N GLY A 62 17.75 0.87 13.27
CA GLY A 62 18.40 1.78 14.21
C GLY A 62 18.25 3.23 13.76
N ARG A 63 19.37 3.93 13.56
CA ARG A 63 19.45 5.37 13.31
C ARG A 63 18.51 5.85 12.20
N PHE A 64 18.46 5.16 11.07
CA PHE A 64 17.63 5.56 9.94
C PHE A 64 16.17 5.15 10.12
N ASN A 65 15.90 3.97 10.66
CA ASN A 65 14.54 3.53 10.95
C ASN A 65 13.83 4.44 11.95
N ASP A 66 14.50 4.83 13.04
CA ASP A 66 13.92 5.73 14.05
C ASP A 66 13.53 7.08 13.43
N LYS A 67 14.39 7.62 12.56
CA LYS A 67 14.10 8.85 11.80
C LYS A 67 12.98 8.66 10.80
N PHE A 68 12.96 7.53 10.09
CA PHE A 68 11.94 7.23 9.09
C PHE A 68 10.56 7.09 9.72
N GLU A 69 10.40 6.23 10.74
CA GLU A 69 9.13 6.02 11.43
C GLU A 69 8.61 7.32 12.04
N LYS A 70 9.48 8.10 12.68
CA LYS A 70 9.12 9.41 13.24
C LYS A 70 8.61 10.36 12.17
N LYS A 71 9.37 10.54 11.09
CA LYS A 71 9.03 11.48 10.02
C LYS A 71 7.79 11.04 9.24
N LEU A 72 7.59 9.73 9.04
CA LEU A 72 6.39 9.20 8.42
C LEU A 72 5.17 9.40 9.31
N ALA A 73 5.29 9.18 10.63
CA ALA A 73 4.23 9.45 11.59
C ALA A 73 3.86 10.96 11.59
N GLU A 74 4.84 11.85 11.54
CA GLU A 74 4.64 13.30 11.39
C GLU A 74 3.94 13.66 10.07
N PHE A 75 4.38 13.06 8.95
CA PHE A 75 3.75 13.25 7.63
C PHE A 75 2.27 12.82 7.61
N LEU A 76 1.98 11.66 8.22
CA LEU A 76 0.62 11.10 8.28
C LEU A 76 -0.25 11.76 9.34
N GLY A 77 0.34 12.46 10.31
CA GLY A 77 -0.39 13.02 11.46
C GLY A 77 -0.84 11.95 12.48
N VAL A 78 -0.08 10.87 12.65
CA VAL A 78 -0.41 9.74 13.54
C VAL A 78 0.60 9.59 14.68
N LYS A 79 0.18 8.95 15.77
CA LYS A 79 1.02 8.76 16.97
C LYS A 79 2.03 7.63 16.83
N HIS A 80 1.70 6.58 16.09
CA HIS A 80 2.49 5.36 16.04
C HIS A 80 2.66 4.87 14.61
N CYS A 81 3.90 4.57 14.24
CA CYS A 81 4.27 3.97 12.97
C CYS A 81 5.32 2.89 13.22
N LEU A 82 5.18 1.73 12.58
CA LEU A 82 6.07 0.58 12.67
C LEU A 82 6.44 0.13 11.27
N SER A 83 7.73 0.13 10.94
CA SER A 83 8.21 -0.41 9.69
C SER A 83 8.11 -1.94 9.67
N VAL A 84 7.82 -2.48 8.48
CA VAL A 84 7.76 -3.91 8.18
C VAL A 84 8.33 -4.17 6.78
N ASN A 85 8.62 -5.43 6.46
CA ASN A 85 9.36 -5.79 5.25
C ASN A 85 8.59 -5.70 3.91
N SER A 86 7.27 -5.48 3.92
CA SER A 86 6.46 -5.24 2.71
C SER A 86 5.08 -4.69 3.09
N GLY A 87 4.33 -4.13 2.13
CA GLY A 87 2.90 -3.82 2.32
C GLY A 87 2.05 -5.05 2.65
N SER A 88 2.35 -6.20 2.04
CA SER A 88 1.68 -7.47 2.36
C SER A 88 1.90 -7.89 3.82
N SER A 89 3.11 -7.70 4.33
CA SER A 89 3.41 -7.93 5.75
C SER A 89 2.74 -6.89 6.65
N ALA A 90 2.57 -5.65 6.17
CA ALA A 90 1.81 -4.64 6.90
C ALA A 90 0.34 -5.06 7.05
N ASN A 91 -0.30 -5.52 5.98
CA ASN A 91 -1.65 -6.08 6.02
C ASN A 91 -1.75 -7.29 6.95
N LEU A 92 -0.77 -8.19 6.91
CA LEU A 92 -0.71 -9.33 7.81
C LEU A 92 -0.61 -8.91 9.28
N VAL A 93 0.30 -7.99 9.62
CA VAL A 93 0.47 -7.51 11.00
C VAL A 93 -0.75 -6.72 11.46
N ALA A 94 -1.31 -5.84 10.62
CA ALA A 94 -2.50 -5.07 10.95
C ALA A 94 -3.69 -5.98 11.26
N PHE A 95 -3.94 -6.98 10.42
CA PHE A 95 -4.99 -7.97 10.66
C PHE A 95 -4.71 -8.81 11.92
N SER A 96 -3.50 -9.36 12.06
CA SER A 96 -3.11 -10.20 13.21
C SER A 96 -3.25 -9.43 14.52
N THR A 97 -2.97 -8.14 14.52
CA THR A 97 -3.16 -7.26 15.69
C THR A 97 -4.58 -7.35 16.25
N LEU A 98 -5.58 -7.36 15.37
CA LEU A 98 -6.99 -7.42 15.76
C LEU A 98 -7.43 -8.81 16.25
N THR A 99 -6.57 -9.82 16.18
CA THR A 99 -6.83 -11.17 16.69
C THR A 99 -6.33 -11.38 18.13
N SER A 100 -5.61 -10.40 18.69
CA SER A 100 -4.99 -10.54 20.00
C SER A 100 -6.01 -10.76 21.12
N PRO A 101 -5.80 -11.71 22.04
CA PRO A 101 -6.69 -11.92 23.18
C PRO A 101 -6.74 -10.71 24.13
N ARG A 102 -5.76 -9.78 24.03
CA ARG A 102 -5.77 -8.52 24.77
C ARG A 102 -6.96 -7.63 24.43
N LEU A 103 -7.53 -7.80 23.24
CA LEU A 103 -8.69 -7.03 22.77
C LEU A 103 -10.04 -7.59 23.27
N GLY A 104 -10.01 -8.62 24.13
CA GLY A 104 -11.19 -9.21 24.76
C GLY A 104 -12.24 -9.67 23.73
N GLU A 105 -13.50 -9.30 23.94
CA GLU A 105 -14.61 -9.73 23.09
C GLU A 105 -14.62 -9.10 21.68
N ARG A 106 -13.87 -8.00 21.48
CA ARG A 106 -13.73 -7.37 20.17
C ARG A 106 -12.63 -8.03 19.33
N ALA A 107 -11.81 -8.92 19.90
CA ALA A 107 -10.82 -9.68 19.13
C ALA A 107 -11.50 -10.52 18.02
N ILE A 108 -10.91 -10.52 16.82
CA ILE A 108 -11.32 -11.37 15.71
C ILE A 108 -10.97 -12.82 16.05
N LYS A 109 -11.97 -13.71 15.97
CA LYS A 109 -11.86 -15.14 16.22
C LYS A 109 -11.96 -15.91 14.90
N LYS A 110 -11.54 -17.18 14.91
CA LYS A 110 -11.71 -18.06 13.73
C LYS A 110 -13.20 -18.22 13.41
N GLY A 111 -13.55 -18.14 12.13
CA GLY A 111 -14.92 -18.17 11.63
C GLY A 111 -15.67 -16.84 11.74
N ASP A 112 -15.08 -15.79 12.31
CA ASP A 112 -15.63 -14.43 12.22
C ASP A 112 -15.49 -13.90 10.79
N GLU A 113 -16.35 -12.94 10.45
CA GLU A 113 -16.47 -12.40 9.10
C GLU A 113 -15.79 -11.04 8.97
N VAL A 114 -15.12 -10.83 7.83
CA VAL A 114 -14.44 -9.57 7.50
C VAL A 114 -14.90 -9.12 6.12
N ILE A 115 -15.53 -7.95 6.06
CA ILE A 115 -16.06 -7.40 4.80
C ILE A 115 -14.93 -6.76 4.00
N GLY A 116 -14.92 -7.03 2.70
CA GLY A 116 -13.99 -6.45 1.74
C GLY A 116 -14.54 -6.55 0.31
N VAL A 117 -13.66 -6.43 -0.68
CA VAL A 117 -14.00 -6.57 -2.11
C VAL A 117 -13.15 -7.65 -2.77
N ALA A 118 -13.70 -8.30 -3.79
CA ALA A 118 -12.97 -9.29 -4.58
C ALA A 118 -12.14 -8.64 -5.71
N ALA A 119 -12.46 -7.40 -6.11
CA ALA A 119 -11.66 -6.59 -7.02
C ALA A 119 -10.56 -5.84 -6.26
N GLY A 120 -9.40 -6.46 -6.08
CA GLY A 120 -8.29 -5.85 -5.37
C GLY A 120 -7.00 -6.67 -5.44
N PHE A 121 -6.07 -6.36 -4.52
CA PHE A 121 -4.81 -7.06 -4.39
C PHE A 121 -4.94 -8.26 -3.42
N PRO A 122 -4.34 -9.43 -3.70
CA PRO A 122 -4.56 -10.63 -2.89
C PRO A 122 -4.16 -10.46 -1.42
N THR A 123 -3.08 -9.73 -1.12
CA THR A 123 -2.58 -9.61 0.25
C THR A 123 -3.33 -8.59 1.10
N THR A 124 -4.35 -7.91 0.56
CA THR A 124 -5.38 -7.23 1.34
C THR A 124 -6.33 -8.24 1.98
N VAL A 125 -6.61 -9.37 1.33
CA VAL A 125 -7.58 -10.38 1.79
C VAL A 125 -6.91 -11.60 2.44
N ASN A 126 -5.73 -11.99 1.98
CA ASN A 126 -5.05 -13.20 2.44
C ASN A 126 -4.87 -13.30 3.97
N PRO A 127 -4.57 -12.22 4.73
CA PRO A 127 -4.45 -12.30 6.19
C PRO A 127 -5.72 -12.85 6.88
N ILE A 128 -6.90 -12.49 6.35
CA ILE A 128 -8.20 -12.97 6.83
C ILE A 128 -8.26 -14.49 6.73
N ILE A 129 -7.95 -15.02 5.55
CA ILE A 129 -7.99 -16.45 5.24
C ILE A 129 -6.92 -17.21 6.04
N GLN A 130 -5.71 -16.68 6.12
CA GLN A 130 -4.57 -17.31 6.80
C GLN A 130 -4.83 -17.54 8.29
N PHE A 131 -5.55 -16.63 8.95
CA PHE A 131 -5.95 -16.79 10.34
C PHE A 131 -7.10 -17.79 10.52
N GLY A 132 -7.95 -17.94 9.49
CA GLY A 132 -9.18 -18.73 9.52
C GLY A 132 -10.44 -17.91 9.79
N ALA A 133 -10.42 -16.60 9.51
CA ALA A 133 -11.62 -15.78 9.38
C ALA A 133 -12.18 -15.91 7.94
N VAL A 134 -13.42 -15.46 7.74
CA VAL A 134 -14.17 -15.63 6.49
C VAL A 134 -14.28 -14.28 5.76
N PRO A 135 -13.66 -14.11 4.57
CA PRO A 135 -13.89 -12.93 3.74
C PRO A 135 -15.35 -12.87 3.28
N VAL A 136 -15.95 -11.69 3.36
CA VAL A 136 -17.28 -11.40 2.84
C VAL A 136 -17.17 -10.32 1.79
N PHE A 137 -17.45 -10.69 0.54
CA PHE A 137 -17.34 -9.76 -0.58
C PHE A 137 -18.66 -9.10 -0.93
N VAL A 138 -18.59 -7.80 -1.18
CA VAL A 138 -19.59 -7.04 -1.91
C VAL A 138 -18.94 -6.41 -3.14
N ASP A 139 -19.76 -5.98 -4.09
CA ASP A 139 -19.26 -5.49 -5.38
C ASP A 139 -18.62 -4.10 -5.29
N VAL A 140 -17.89 -3.75 -6.35
CA VAL A 140 -17.28 -2.43 -6.53
C VAL A 140 -18.16 -1.50 -7.36
N ASP A 141 -17.89 -0.20 -7.27
CA ASP A 141 -18.37 0.82 -8.20
C ASP A 141 -17.37 0.99 -9.35
N LEU A 142 -17.82 0.95 -10.61
CA LEU A 142 -16.93 1.03 -11.78
C LEU A 142 -16.38 2.44 -12.02
N ALA A 143 -17.08 3.48 -11.58
CA ALA A 143 -16.63 4.85 -11.80
C ALA A 143 -15.40 5.17 -10.94
N THR A 144 -15.36 4.64 -9.72
CA THR A 144 -14.30 4.88 -8.73
C THR A 144 -13.33 3.71 -8.53
N HIS A 145 -13.72 2.51 -8.97
CA HIS A 145 -13.04 1.22 -8.73
C HIS A 145 -12.89 0.83 -7.25
N ASN A 146 -13.62 1.49 -6.36
CA ASN A 146 -13.69 1.15 -4.94
C ASN A 146 -14.95 0.38 -4.61
N ILE A 147 -15.07 -0.12 -3.37
CA ILE A 147 -16.29 -0.76 -2.87
C ILE A 147 -17.52 0.10 -3.12
N ASN A 148 -18.62 -0.52 -3.58
CA ASN A 148 -19.92 0.13 -3.52
C ASN A 148 -20.41 0.09 -2.06
N ALA A 149 -20.25 1.23 -1.36
CA ALA A 149 -20.50 1.33 0.06
C ALA A 149 -21.96 1.07 0.46
N ASP A 150 -22.92 1.24 -0.45
CA ASP A 150 -24.34 0.99 -0.19
C ASP A 150 -24.65 -0.51 -0.02
N LEU A 151 -23.76 -1.39 -0.50
CA LEU A 151 -23.91 -2.84 -0.39
C LEU A 151 -23.38 -3.39 0.94
N ILE A 152 -22.58 -2.63 1.68
CA ILE A 152 -21.87 -3.10 2.89
C ILE A 152 -22.86 -3.52 3.98
N GLU A 153 -23.88 -2.71 4.24
CA GLU A 153 -24.78 -2.94 5.38
C GLU A 153 -25.52 -4.29 5.27
N ALA A 154 -25.92 -4.69 4.06
CA ALA A 154 -26.55 -5.97 3.81
C ALA A 154 -25.61 -7.17 4.02
N ALA A 155 -24.29 -6.95 4.00
CA ALA A 155 -23.30 -7.99 4.24
C ALA A 155 -22.99 -8.24 5.71
N ILE A 156 -23.43 -7.35 6.61
CA ILE A 156 -23.18 -7.44 8.05
C ILE A 156 -24.06 -8.51 8.68
N THR A 157 -23.43 -9.36 9.50
CA THR A 157 -24.07 -10.42 10.28
C THR A 157 -23.58 -10.38 11.73
N PRO A 158 -24.15 -11.16 12.66
CA PRO A 158 -23.61 -11.28 14.02
C PRO A 158 -22.16 -11.80 14.09
N LYS A 159 -21.62 -12.37 13.00
CA LYS A 159 -20.22 -12.81 12.91
C LYS A 159 -19.29 -11.72 12.38
N THR A 160 -19.80 -10.64 11.83
CA THR A 160 -18.98 -9.57 11.26
C THR A 160 -18.21 -8.85 12.36
N LYS A 161 -16.89 -8.77 12.21
CA LYS A 161 -16.00 -8.10 13.17
C LYS A 161 -15.23 -6.93 12.59
N ALA A 162 -15.00 -6.93 11.28
CA ALA A 162 -14.16 -5.92 10.67
C ALA A 162 -14.56 -5.63 9.22
N ILE A 163 -14.14 -4.45 8.77
CA ILE A 163 -14.05 -4.06 7.37
C ILE A 163 -12.55 -3.87 7.07
N MET A 164 -12.05 -4.50 6.02
CA MET A 164 -10.66 -4.33 5.56
C MET A 164 -10.67 -4.02 4.06
N LEU A 165 -10.29 -2.78 3.72
CA LEU A 165 -10.43 -2.23 2.38
C LEU A 165 -9.18 -1.48 1.96
N ALA A 166 -8.82 -1.63 0.69
CA ALA A 166 -7.80 -0.80 0.06
C ALA A 166 -8.43 0.44 -0.59
N HIS A 167 -7.75 1.58 -0.51
CA HIS A 167 -8.05 2.75 -1.31
C HIS A 167 -7.49 2.54 -2.73
N THR A 168 -8.28 1.87 -3.56
CA THR A 168 -7.82 1.23 -4.80
C THR A 168 -7.16 2.24 -5.74
N LEU A 169 -5.91 1.95 -6.14
CA LEU A 169 -5.07 2.81 -6.98
C LEU A 169 -4.94 4.26 -6.49
N GLY A 170 -5.07 4.49 -5.18
CA GLY A 170 -4.92 5.80 -4.57
C GLY A 170 -6.19 6.66 -4.57
N ASN A 171 -7.29 6.15 -5.12
CA ASN A 171 -8.62 6.75 -5.00
C ASN A 171 -9.25 6.31 -3.67
N PRO A 172 -9.61 7.22 -2.76
CA PRO A 172 -10.24 6.83 -1.50
C PRO A 172 -11.61 6.18 -1.72
N PHE A 173 -11.94 5.10 -1.01
CA PHE A 173 -13.33 4.64 -0.93
C PHE A 173 -14.20 5.63 -0.13
N ASN A 174 -15.53 5.45 -0.17
CA ASN A 174 -16.48 6.30 0.56
C ASN A 174 -16.33 6.11 2.08
N LEU A 175 -15.45 6.91 2.68
CA LEU A 175 -15.10 6.84 4.09
C LEU A 175 -16.26 7.29 4.99
N ASP A 176 -17.09 8.24 4.58
CA ASP A 176 -18.25 8.67 5.37
C ASP A 176 -19.17 7.48 5.65
N LYS A 177 -19.51 6.71 4.62
CA LYS A 177 -20.40 5.55 4.77
C LYS A 177 -19.75 4.39 5.51
N VAL A 178 -18.47 4.11 5.24
CA VAL A 178 -17.75 3.02 5.91
C VAL A 178 -17.59 3.32 7.41
N MET A 179 -17.23 4.56 7.78
CA MET A 179 -17.12 4.96 9.19
C MET A 179 -18.46 4.92 9.91
N GLU A 180 -19.55 5.40 9.29
CA GLU A 180 -20.91 5.29 9.84
C GLU A 180 -21.25 3.85 10.22
N LEU A 181 -20.94 2.89 9.34
CA LEU A 181 -21.21 1.47 9.56
C LEU A 181 -20.29 0.86 10.63
N CYS A 182 -19.01 1.21 10.63
CA CYS A 182 -18.08 0.75 11.66
C CYS A 182 -18.52 1.21 13.06
N GLU A 183 -18.95 2.46 13.21
CA GLU A 183 -19.48 2.99 14.47
C GLU A 183 -20.80 2.31 14.87
N LYS A 184 -21.75 2.22 13.94
CA LYS A 184 -23.08 1.63 14.18
C LYS A 184 -23.02 0.18 14.65
N TYR A 185 -22.11 -0.62 14.07
CA TYR A 185 -22.00 -2.05 14.32
C TYR A 185 -20.79 -2.43 15.18
N ASN A 186 -20.03 -1.44 15.69
CA ASN A 186 -18.81 -1.63 16.48
C ASN A 186 -17.77 -2.53 15.78
N LEU A 187 -17.61 -2.34 14.46
CA LEU A 187 -16.65 -3.08 13.65
C LEU A 187 -15.27 -2.44 13.73
N TRP A 188 -14.22 -3.24 13.55
CA TRP A 188 -12.89 -2.70 13.26
C TRP A 188 -12.80 -2.20 11.82
N LEU A 189 -12.00 -1.16 11.58
CA LEU A 189 -11.61 -0.74 10.24
C LEU A 189 -10.10 -0.87 10.06
N ILE A 190 -9.70 -1.65 9.06
CA ILE A 190 -8.33 -1.64 8.52
C ILE A 190 -8.33 -0.89 7.19
N GLU A 191 -7.62 0.24 7.14
CA GLU A 191 -7.39 0.99 5.91
C GLU A 191 -6.08 0.50 5.24
N ASP A 192 -6.21 -0.24 4.14
CA ASP A 192 -5.07 -0.57 3.28
C ASP A 192 -4.75 0.63 2.38
N THR A 193 -3.72 1.37 2.76
CA THR A 193 -3.26 2.56 2.03
C THR A 193 -2.01 2.29 1.22
N CYS A 194 -1.69 1.02 0.91
CA CYS A 194 -0.48 0.66 0.17
C CYS A 194 -0.31 1.53 -1.09
N ASP A 195 -1.39 1.73 -1.85
CA ASP A 195 -1.43 2.51 -3.08
C ASP A 195 -1.91 3.97 -2.89
N ALA A 196 -2.02 4.48 -1.65
CA ALA A 196 -2.75 5.73 -1.37
C ALA A 196 -2.00 6.74 -0.49
N LEU A 197 -0.67 6.65 -0.40
CA LEU A 197 0.13 7.62 0.36
C LEU A 197 -0.15 9.06 -0.12
N GLY A 198 -0.63 9.89 0.80
CA GLY A 198 -0.92 11.31 0.53
C GLY A 198 -2.31 11.61 -0.05
N ALA A 199 -3.15 10.59 -0.27
CA ALA A 199 -4.55 10.80 -0.61
C ALA A 199 -5.31 11.36 0.60
N THR A 200 -6.31 12.21 0.35
CA THR A 200 -7.16 12.75 1.43
C THR A 200 -8.63 12.55 1.13
N TYR A 201 -9.44 12.51 2.19
CA TYR A 201 -10.89 12.48 2.16
C TYR A 201 -11.39 13.53 3.17
N ASN A 202 -12.30 14.42 2.77
CA ASN A 202 -12.69 15.59 3.59
C ASN A 202 -11.49 16.39 4.14
N GLY A 203 -10.39 16.45 3.39
CA GLY A 203 -9.15 17.13 3.79
C GLY A 203 -8.25 16.38 4.79
N GLN A 204 -8.69 15.24 5.33
CA GLN A 204 -7.92 14.38 6.23
C GLN A 204 -7.22 13.26 5.45
N LEU A 205 -5.97 12.93 5.81
CA LEU A 205 -5.20 11.87 5.16
C LEU A 205 -5.86 10.50 5.37
N VAL A 206 -5.99 9.71 4.31
CA VAL A 206 -6.48 8.33 4.41
C VAL A 206 -5.50 7.46 5.20
N GLY A 207 -6.00 6.41 5.84
CA GLY A 207 -5.27 5.63 6.84
C GLY A 207 -5.36 6.18 8.27
N THR A 208 -6.07 7.30 8.47
CA THR A 208 -6.22 7.93 9.79
C THR A 208 -7.67 7.97 10.29
N PHE A 209 -8.59 7.31 9.56
CA PHE A 209 -10.00 7.21 9.92
C PHE A 209 -10.27 5.93 10.72
N GLY A 210 -9.70 4.82 10.28
CA GLY A 210 -9.85 3.51 10.90
C GLY A 210 -8.96 3.30 12.12
N ASP A 211 -8.97 2.06 12.61
CA ASP A 211 -8.24 1.69 13.82
C ASP A 211 -6.75 1.44 13.55
N ILE A 212 -6.42 0.91 12.37
CA ILE A 212 -5.06 0.58 11.96
C ILE A 212 -4.95 0.63 10.43
N ALA A 213 -3.81 1.07 9.92
CA ALA A 213 -3.61 1.25 8.48
C ALA A 213 -2.22 0.79 8.03
N THR A 214 -2.09 0.61 6.72
CA THR A 214 -0.91 -0.04 6.13
C THR A 214 -0.38 0.69 4.90
N LEU A 215 0.94 0.65 4.70
CA LEU A 215 1.63 1.23 3.55
C LEU A 215 2.60 0.23 2.94
N SER A 216 2.89 0.42 1.65
CA SER A 216 3.85 -0.35 0.87
C SER A 216 4.93 0.55 0.30
N PHE A 217 6.18 0.06 0.31
CA PHE A 217 7.35 0.73 -0.23
C PHE A 217 8.04 -0.11 -1.32
N TYR A 218 7.28 -0.98 -1.98
CA TYR A 218 7.73 -1.68 -3.19
C TYR A 218 7.90 -0.66 -4.35
N PRO A 219 8.79 -0.85 -5.35
CA PRO A 219 9.23 0.20 -6.27
C PRO A 219 8.15 0.79 -7.20
N ALA A 220 6.96 0.20 -7.25
CA ALA A 220 5.83 0.75 -7.98
C ALA A 220 5.11 1.90 -7.24
N HIS A 221 5.23 1.96 -5.90
CA HIS A 221 4.46 2.85 -5.03
C HIS A 221 5.03 4.28 -4.97
N HIS A 222 4.36 5.15 -4.23
CA HIS A 222 4.67 6.58 -4.11
C HIS A 222 6.10 6.85 -3.65
N ILE A 223 6.59 6.05 -2.70
CA ILE A 223 7.98 6.01 -2.24
C ILE A 223 8.45 4.56 -2.16
N THR A 224 9.77 4.34 -2.06
CA THR A 224 10.31 2.98 -2.06
C THR A 224 11.47 2.77 -1.10
N MET A 225 11.64 1.52 -0.68
CA MET A 225 12.82 0.98 0.01
C MET A 225 13.44 -0.21 -0.75
N GLY A 226 13.05 -0.42 -2.01
CA GLY A 226 13.21 -1.70 -2.69
C GLY A 226 12.15 -2.69 -2.24
N GLU A 227 12.18 -3.11 -0.98
CA GLU A 227 11.11 -3.84 -0.31
C GLU A 227 10.85 -3.18 1.05
N GLY A 228 9.59 -3.03 1.44
CA GLY A 228 9.24 -2.39 2.71
C GLY A 228 7.77 -2.05 2.81
N GLY A 229 7.34 -1.71 4.01
CA GLY A 229 6.00 -1.23 4.32
C GLY A 229 5.96 -0.65 5.72
N ALA A 230 4.79 -0.17 6.12
CA ALA A 230 4.56 0.33 7.48
C ALA A 230 3.16 -0.02 7.95
N VAL A 231 3.03 -0.24 9.26
CA VAL A 231 1.75 -0.32 9.98
C VAL A 231 1.67 0.90 10.88
N PHE A 232 0.54 1.60 10.87
CA PHE A 232 0.37 2.82 11.66
C PHE A 232 -1.02 2.92 12.28
N THR A 233 -1.09 3.59 13.43
CA THR A 233 -2.29 3.71 14.25
C THR A 233 -2.16 4.86 15.26
N ASN A 234 -3.28 5.34 15.77
CA ASN A 234 -3.33 6.27 16.90
C ASN A 234 -3.55 5.56 18.25
N ASN A 235 -3.75 4.25 18.26
CA ASN A 235 -4.01 3.46 19.46
C ASN A 235 -2.71 2.79 19.98
N ALA A 236 -2.30 3.16 21.20
CA ALA A 236 -1.08 2.66 21.83
C ALA A 236 -1.15 1.16 22.15
N GLU A 237 -2.32 0.62 22.45
CA GLU A 237 -2.50 -0.82 22.65
C GLU A 237 -2.33 -1.59 21.35
N LEU A 238 -2.94 -1.12 20.25
CA LEU A 238 -2.76 -1.73 18.93
C LEU A 238 -1.30 -1.66 18.48
N LYS A 239 -0.60 -0.54 18.74
CA LYS A 239 0.85 -0.43 18.48
C LYS A 239 1.63 -1.54 19.17
N LEU A 240 1.42 -1.75 20.48
CA LEU A 240 2.17 -2.75 21.26
C LEU A 240 1.89 -4.17 20.78
N ILE A 241 0.64 -4.47 20.45
CA ILE A 241 0.25 -5.76 19.89
C ILE A 241 0.89 -5.98 18.51
N ALA A 242 0.81 -4.98 17.61
CA ALA A 242 1.40 -5.03 16.27
C ALA A 242 2.91 -5.24 16.33
N GLU A 243 3.61 -4.53 17.21
CA GLU A 243 5.05 -4.69 17.43
C GLU A 243 5.39 -6.09 17.95
N SER A 244 4.60 -6.65 18.87
CA SER A 244 4.76 -8.02 19.34
C SER A 244 4.62 -9.02 18.20
N PHE A 245 3.55 -8.94 17.38
CA PHE A 245 3.39 -9.81 16.20
C PHE A 245 4.54 -9.66 15.19
N ARG A 246 5.09 -8.46 15.00
CA ARG A 246 6.26 -8.23 14.13
C ARG A 246 7.55 -8.83 14.70
N ASP A 247 7.68 -8.84 16.03
CA ASP A 247 8.92 -9.13 16.76
C ASP A 247 8.86 -10.47 17.50
N TRP A 248 8.71 -11.55 16.74
CA TRP A 248 8.68 -12.95 17.17
C TRP A 248 7.52 -13.32 18.09
N GLY A 249 6.54 -12.42 18.28
CA GLY A 249 5.47 -12.59 19.27
C GLY A 249 5.93 -12.35 20.70
N ARG A 250 7.11 -11.76 20.89
CA ARG A 250 7.68 -11.53 22.22
C ARG A 250 6.89 -10.47 22.97
N ASP A 251 6.79 -10.61 24.29
CA ASP A 251 6.10 -9.66 25.16
C ASP A 251 6.91 -8.39 25.40
N CYS A 252 8.23 -8.51 25.32
CA CYS A 252 9.18 -7.42 25.50
C CYS A 252 9.21 -6.45 24.30
N TYR A 253 9.21 -5.15 24.58
CA TYR A 253 9.26 -4.07 23.58
C TYR A 253 10.62 -3.35 23.53
N CYS A 254 11.71 -4.01 23.97
CA CYS A 254 13.05 -3.44 23.88
C CYS A 254 13.48 -3.24 22.42
N ALA A 255 14.00 -2.06 22.10
CA ALA A 255 14.65 -1.78 20.81
C ALA A 255 15.85 -2.73 20.56
N PRO A 256 16.25 -2.96 19.29
CA PRO A 256 17.45 -3.74 18.99
C PRO A 256 18.68 -3.22 19.73
N GLY A 257 19.46 -4.13 20.33
CA GLY A 257 20.63 -3.77 21.14
C GLY A 257 20.32 -3.23 22.55
N CYS A 258 19.05 -3.03 22.92
CA CYS A 258 18.64 -2.61 24.25
C CYS A 258 18.09 -3.78 25.08
N ASP A 259 18.23 -3.68 26.40
CA ASP A 259 17.76 -4.64 27.39
C ASP A 259 16.99 -3.95 28.52
N ASN A 260 16.02 -4.65 29.12
CA ASN A 260 15.31 -4.21 30.32
C ASN A 260 14.65 -2.83 30.22
N THR A 261 14.17 -2.43 29.04
CA THR A 261 13.40 -1.16 28.87
C THR A 261 12.16 -1.10 29.78
N CYS A 262 11.59 -2.26 30.13
CA CYS A 262 10.47 -2.39 31.05
C CYS A 262 10.85 -2.23 32.54
N GLY A 263 12.14 -2.34 32.89
CA GLY A 263 12.62 -2.32 34.28
C GLY A 263 12.34 -3.60 35.07
N CYS A 264 11.72 -4.62 34.46
CA CYS A 264 11.23 -5.83 35.14
C CYS A 264 11.62 -7.14 34.43
N ARG A 265 12.74 -7.16 33.69
CA ARG A 265 13.19 -8.29 32.86
C ARG A 265 13.22 -9.65 33.57
N PHE A 266 13.56 -9.68 34.87
CA PHE A 266 13.65 -10.90 35.68
C PHE A 266 12.76 -10.85 36.94
N GLU A 267 11.78 -9.94 36.98
CA GLU A 267 11.01 -9.62 38.20
C GLU A 267 9.56 -10.13 38.13
N GLN A 268 9.27 -11.07 37.23
CA GLN A 268 7.92 -11.53 36.93
C GLN A 268 7.86 -13.04 36.68
N GLN A 269 6.65 -13.59 36.80
CA GLN A 269 6.30 -14.93 36.34
C GLN A 269 5.24 -14.81 35.24
N HIS A 270 5.47 -15.47 34.10
CA HIS A 270 4.60 -15.39 32.92
C HIS A 270 4.01 -16.77 32.60
N GLY A 271 2.71 -16.95 32.85
CA GLY A 271 2.07 -18.26 32.71
C GLY A 271 2.76 -19.32 33.57
N ASP A 272 3.04 -20.49 32.98
CA ASP A 272 3.71 -21.61 33.66
C ASP A 272 5.24 -21.55 33.57
N LEU A 273 5.82 -20.48 33.00
CA LEU A 273 7.28 -20.28 33.01
C LEU A 273 7.78 -20.04 34.45
N PRO A 274 9.03 -20.41 34.77
CA PRO A 274 9.58 -20.17 36.11
C PRO A 274 9.67 -18.67 36.41
N TYR A 275 9.53 -18.30 37.68
CA TYR A 275 9.76 -16.92 38.14
C TYR A 275 11.17 -16.46 37.72
N GLY A 276 11.25 -15.24 37.19
CA GLY A 276 12.50 -14.65 36.72
C GLY A 276 12.97 -15.16 35.35
N TYR A 277 12.12 -15.83 34.58
CA TYR A 277 12.41 -16.11 33.18
C TYR A 277 12.60 -14.81 32.39
N ASP A 278 13.60 -14.78 31.50
CA ASP A 278 13.97 -13.57 30.77
C ASP A 278 12.80 -13.04 29.94
N HIS A 279 12.33 -11.83 30.25
CA HIS A 279 11.23 -11.18 29.53
C HIS A 279 11.49 -11.08 28.01
N LYS A 280 12.75 -11.04 27.55
CA LYS A 280 13.08 -11.09 26.11
C LYS A 280 12.65 -12.39 25.43
N TYR A 281 12.49 -13.47 26.19
CA TYR A 281 12.10 -14.80 25.72
C TYR A 281 10.73 -15.23 26.22
N VAL A 282 9.92 -14.28 26.70
CA VAL A 282 8.49 -14.49 26.93
C VAL A 282 7.75 -14.13 25.65
N TYR A 283 6.88 -15.02 25.17
CA TYR A 283 6.12 -14.84 23.94
C TYR A 283 4.63 -14.80 24.25
N SER A 284 3.99 -13.65 24.04
CA SER A 284 2.56 -13.42 24.31
C SER A 284 1.67 -13.52 23.08
N HIS A 285 2.26 -13.58 21.88
CA HIS A 285 1.53 -13.73 20.62
C HIS A 285 2.15 -14.79 19.72
N LEU A 286 1.37 -15.35 18.79
CA LEU A 286 1.89 -16.18 17.71
C LEU A 286 2.47 -15.29 16.59
N GLY A 287 3.64 -14.71 16.86
CA GLY A 287 4.23 -13.70 16.00
C GLY A 287 5.13 -14.24 14.88
N TYR A 288 5.76 -13.29 14.19
CA TYR A 288 6.58 -13.47 13.00
C TYR A 288 7.92 -12.75 13.15
N ASN A 289 8.77 -12.73 12.12
CA ASN A 289 9.90 -11.81 12.07
C ASN A 289 9.84 -10.98 10.78
N LEU A 290 9.16 -9.84 10.85
CA LEU A 290 8.82 -9.03 9.67
C LEU A 290 9.48 -7.64 9.69
N LYS A 291 10.57 -7.49 10.46
CA LYS A 291 11.38 -6.27 10.51
C LYS A 291 12.17 -6.04 9.22
N ILE A 292 12.66 -4.81 9.06
CA ILE A 292 13.56 -4.39 7.96
C ILE A 292 15.00 -4.17 8.45
N THR A 293 15.86 -3.85 7.50
CA THR A 293 17.22 -3.36 7.74
C THR A 293 17.25 -1.83 7.81
N ASP A 294 18.28 -1.26 8.43
CA ASP A 294 18.47 0.21 8.43
C ASP A 294 18.77 0.75 7.02
N MET A 295 19.33 -0.08 6.13
CA MET A 295 19.58 0.30 4.74
C MET A 295 18.28 0.55 3.96
N GLN A 296 17.26 -0.29 4.18
CA GLN A 296 15.91 -0.06 3.64
C GLN A 296 15.33 1.25 4.18
N ALA A 297 15.39 1.44 5.50
CA ALA A 297 14.92 2.67 6.14
C ALA A 297 15.64 3.93 5.63
N ALA A 298 16.94 3.84 5.34
CA ALA A 298 17.75 4.93 4.83
C ALA A 298 17.29 5.40 3.44
N CYS A 299 16.96 4.45 2.56
CA CYS A 299 16.36 4.74 1.26
C CYS A 299 14.98 5.41 1.42
N GLY A 300 14.12 4.84 2.26
CA GLY A 300 12.79 5.39 2.51
C GLY A 300 12.82 6.79 3.13
N LEU A 301 13.80 7.09 3.99
CA LEU A 301 13.96 8.39 4.64
C LEU A 301 14.23 9.50 3.62
N ALA A 302 15.10 9.23 2.62
CA ALA A 302 15.35 10.15 1.53
C ALA A 302 14.14 10.31 0.61
N GLN A 303 13.45 9.20 0.28
CA GLN A 303 12.24 9.27 -0.53
C GLN A 303 11.12 10.09 0.15
N LEU A 304 11.03 10.06 1.48
CA LEU A 304 10.02 10.79 2.23
C LEU A 304 10.19 12.32 2.12
N ASP A 305 11.41 12.83 1.91
CA ASP A 305 11.63 14.25 1.55
C ASP A 305 10.98 14.64 0.23
N LYS A 306 10.83 13.68 -0.69
CA LYS A 306 10.28 13.89 -2.04
C LYS A 306 8.79 13.57 -2.14
N ALA A 307 8.20 12.99 -1.10
CA ALA A 307 6.83 12.46 -1.13
C ALA A 307 5.79 13.50 -1.57
N ASN A 308 5.82 14.72 -1.02
CA ASN A 308 4.89 15.79 -1.40
C ASN A 308 4.99 16.15 -2.90
N GLY A 309 6.22 16.22 -3.43
CA GLY A 309 6.45 16.47 -4.86
C GLY A 309 5.91 15.33 -5.73
N PHE A 310 6.09 14.08 -5.31
CA PHE A 310 5.56 12.92 -6.03
C PHE A 310 4.03 12.87 -6.04
N ILE A 311 3.40 13.17 -4.90
CA ILE A 311 1.94 13.22 -4.76
C ILE A 311 1.37 14.29 -5.69
N GLN A 312 1.96 15.49 -5.66
CA GLN A 312 1.54 16.59 -6.53
C GLN A 312 1.71 16.24 -8.01
N LYS A 313 2.86 15.68 -8.39
CA LYS A 313 3.13 15.29 -9.78
C LYS A 313 2.16 14.22 -10.29
N ARG A 314 1.77 13.26 -9.45
CA ARG A 314 0.77 12.24 -9.81
C ARG A 314 -0.61 12.83 -10.08
N ARG A 315 -1.03 13.85 -9.32
CA ARG A 315 -2.28 14.59 -9.55
C ARG A 315 -2.25 15.36 -10.86
N GLU A 316 -1.19 16.13 -11.09
CA GLU A 316 -0.99 16.87 -12.35
C GLU A 316 -1.00 15.93 -13.57
N ASN A 317 -0.30 14.80 -13.46
CA ASN A 317 -0.26 13.79 -14.51
C ASN A 317 -1.65 13.17 -14.75
N PHE A 318 -2.44 12.91 -13.69
CA PHE A 318 -3.80 12.41 -13.82
C PHE A 318 -4.68 13.42 -14.57
N ASP A 319 -4.68 14.68 -14.15
CA ASP A 319 -5.53 15.73 -14.73
C ASP A 319 -5.22 15.93 -16.21
N TYR A 320 -3.92 15.96 -16.57
CA TYR A 320 -3.49 16.07 -17.95
C TYR A 320 -3.97 14.89 -18.80
N LEU A 321 -3.71 13.66 -18.35
CA LEU A 321 -4.06 12.46 -19.10
C LEU A 321 -5.59 12.29 -19.19
N PHE A 322 -6.32 12.60 -18.12
CA PHE A 322 -7.78 12.59 -18.09
C PHE A 322 -8.35 13.55 -19.15
N ALA A 323 -7.84 14.78 -19.22
CA ALA A 323 -8.25 15.76 -20.23
C ALA A 323 -7.89 15.29 -21.65
N ARG A 324 -6.71 14.70 -21.82
CA ARG A 324 -6.22 14.25 -23.14
C ARG A 324 -6.99 13.05 -23.69
N LEU A 325 -7.52 12.17 -22.83
CA LEU A 325 -8.29 10.99 -23.21
C LEU A 325 -9.81 11.24 -23.37
N GLN A 326 -10.29 12.49 -23.22
CA GLN A 326 -11.72 12.79 -23.35
C GLN A 326 -12.31 12.42 -24.72
N SER A 327 -11.52 12.49 -25.78
CA SER A 327 -11.91 12.09 -27.15
C SER A 327 -12.28 10.61 -27.27
N LEU A 328 -11.90 9.78 -26.29
CA LEU A 328 -12.06 8.33 -26.33
C LEU A 328 -13.25 7.83 -25.50
N THR A 329 -14.03 8.72 -24.90
CA THR A 329 -15.11 8.37 -23.96
C THR A 329 -16.27 7.59 -24.59
N ASP A 330 -16.37 7.58 -25.92
CA ASP A 330 -17.27 6.67 -26.65
C ASP A 330 -16.86 5.20 -26.56
N PHE A 331 -15.57 4.92 -26.32
CA PHE A 331 -15.00 3.57 -26.30
C PHE A 331 -14.53 3.12 -24.92
N VAL A 332 -14.15 4.05 -24.05
CA VAL A 332 -13.64 3.75 -22.72
C VAL A 332 -14.34 4.58 -21.64
N GLU A 333 -14.42 4.03 -20.45
CA GLU A 333 -14.78 4.76 -19.24
C GLU A 333 -13.49 5.18 -18.52
N LEU A 334 -13.43 6.46 -18.16
CA LEU A 334 -12.33 7.04 -17.39
C LEU A 334 -12.78 7.15 -15.94
N THR A 335 -11.90 6.76 -15.02
CA THR A 335 -12.23 6.82 -13.59
C THR A 335 -12.41 8.25 -13.11
N ILE A 336 -13.23 8.43 -12.08
CA ILE A 336 -13.43 9.71 -11.40
C ILE A 336 -13.01 9.59 -9.93
N PRO A 337 -12.56 10.71 -9.32
CA PRO A 337 -12.33 10.73 -7.88
C PRO A 337 -13.63 10.43 -7.15
N THR A 338 -13.54 9.66 -6.06
CA THR A 338 -14.67 9.49 -5.14
C THR A 338 -15.11 10.87 -4.61
N PRO A 339 -16.42 11.13 -4.46
CA PRO A 339 -16.89 12.39 -3.89
C PRO A 339 -16.20 12.74 -2.58
N ASN A 340 -15.92 14.04 -2.37
CA ASN A 340 -15.22 14.58 -1.19
C ASN A 340 -13.76 14.11 -1.00
N SER A 341 -13.18 13.45 -2.00
CA SER A 341 -11.79 12.98 -1.95
C SER A 341 -10.83 13.82 -2.80
N ASN A 342 -9.55 13.76 -2.45
CA ASN A 342 -8.44 14.23 -3.27
C ASN A 342 -7.42 13.09 -3.41
N PRO A 343 -7.60 12.23 -4.42
CA PRO A 343 -6.74 11.07 -4.63
C PRO A 343 -5.27 11.42 -4.78
N SER A 344 -4.43 10.47 -4.38
CA SER A 344 -3.00 10.46 -4.70
C SER A 344 -2.77 9.29 -5.63
N TRP A 345 -3.07 9.48 -6.92
CA TRP A 345 -3.21 8.40 -7.89
C TRP A 345 -1.95 7.53 -8.01
N PHE A 346 -2.13 6.23 -7.83
CA PHE A 346 -1.09 5.23 -8.06
C PHE A 346 -0.88 4.96 -9.55
N GLY A 347 -1.99 4.84 -10.29
CA GLY A 347 -2.05 4.62 -11.74
C GLY A 347 -3.37 5.15 -12.30
N PHE A 348 -3.51 5.14 -13.63
CA PHE A 348 -4.69 5.64 -14.33
C PHE A 348 -5.55 4.47 -14.82
N PRO A 349 -6.62 4.09 -14.11
CA PRO A 349 -7.50 3.00 -14.54
C PRO A 349 -8.44 3.43 -15.67
N ILE A 350 -8.63 2.52 -16.60
CA ILE A 350 -9.43 2.65 -17.82
C ILE A 350 -10.24 1.37 -17.96
N THR A 351 -11.55 1.51 -18.19
CA THR A 351 -12.43 0.38 -18.46
C THR A 351 -12.90 0.43 -19.90
N LEU A 352 -12.58 -0.60 -20.67
CA LEU A 352 -13.06 -0.71 -22.05
C LEU A 352 -14.56 -1.00 -22.06
N LYS A 353 -15.34 -0.20 -22.80
CA LYS A 353 -16.77 -0.44 -22.95
C LYS A 353 -17.04 -1.69 -23.78
N PRO A 354 -17.98 -2.57 -23.38
CA PRO A 354 -18.36 -3.75 -24.17
C PRO A 354 -18.78 -3.41 -25.61
N GLU A 355 -19.41 -2.26 -25.82
CA GLU A 355 -19.88 -1.74 -27.10
C GLU A 355 -18.77 -1.15 -27.99
N SER A 356 -17.53 -1.05 -27.50
CA SER A 356 -16.38 -0.53 -28.28
C SER A 356 -16.02 -1.39 -29.50
N GLY A 357 -16.54 -2.62 -29.60
CA GLY A 357 -16.30 -3.52 -30.73
C GLY A 357 -14.94 -4.21 -30.72
N VAL A 358 -14.11 -3.98 -29.70
CA VAL A 358 -12.76 -4.54 -29.54
C VAL A 358 -12.61 -5.24 -28.20
N LYS A 359 -11.60 -6.11 -28.07
CA LYS A 359 -11.31 -6.79 -26.78
C LYS A 359 -10.17 -6.07 -26.07
N ARG A 360 -10.20 -6.04 -24.73
CA ARG A 360 -9.13 -5.48 -23.90
C ARG A 360 -7.75 -6.04 -24.26
N VAL A 361 -7.66 -7.35 -24.54
CA VAL A 361 -6.40 -8.00 -24.91
C VAL A 361 -5.79 -7.43 -26.19
N ASP A 362 -6.62 -6.99 -27.14
CA ASP A 362 -6.15 -6.43 -28.40
C ASP A 362 -5.60 -5.02 -28.19
N LEU A 363 -6.31 -4.19 -27.41
CA LEU A 363 -5.83 -2.86 -27.01
C LEU A 363 -4.52 -2.96 -26.21
N ILE A 364 -4.44 -3.83 -25.20
CA ILE A 364 -3.22 -3.99 -24.39
C ILE A 364 -2.03 -4.46 -25.25
N LYS A 365 -2.23 -5.39 -26.19
CA LYS A 365 -1.18 -5.81 -27.11
C LYS A 365 -0.72 -4.68 -28.02
N PHE A 366 -1.65 -3.87 -28.50
CA PHE A 366 -1.33 -2.70 -29.32
C PHE A 366 -0.52 -1.66 -28.52
N LEU A 367 -0.91 -1.37 -27.28
CA LEU A 367 -0.16 -0.49 -26.38
C LEU A 367 1.27 -1.04 -26.12
N ASP A 368 1.39 -2.34 -25.85
CA ASP A 368 2.70 -2.99 -25.61
C ASP A 368 3.63 -2.90 -26.83
N GLN A 369 3.10 -3.11 -28.04
CA GLN A 369 3.85 -2.94 -29.29
C GLN A 369 4.38 -1.50 -29.45
N ASN A 370 3.65 -0.51 -28.92
CA ASN A 370 4.02 0.90 -28.90
C ASN A 370 4.79 1.31 -27.63
N LYS A 371 5.36 0.36 -26.88
CA LYS A 371 6.15 0.61 -25.66
C LYS A 371 5.36 1.25 -24.51
N ILE A 372 4.04 1.21 -24.56
CA ILE A 372 3.15 1.69 -23.51
C ILE A 372 2.79 0.52 -22.61
N GLY A 373 3.40 0.49 -21.43
CA GLY A 373 3.15 -0.55 -20.46
C GLY A 373 1.82 -0.34 -19.76
N SER A 374 1.04 -1.42 -19.67
CA SER A 374 -0.23 -1.48 -18.95
C SER A 374 -0.23 -2.62 -17.93
N ARG A 375 -1.20 -2.58 -17.01
CA ARG A 375 -1.45 -3.65 -16.03
C ARG A 375 -2.94 -3.87 -15.90
N LEU A 376 -3.35 -5.10 -15.62
CA LEU A 376 -4.73 -5.36 -15.21
C LEU A 376 -4.94 -4.85 -13.78
N LEU A 377 -6.19 -4.69 -13.35
CA LEU A 377 -6.51 -4.33 -11.97
C LEU A 377 -6.28 -5.54 -11.04
N PHE A 378 -5.00 -5.81 -10.77
CA PHE A 378 -4.51 -6.80 -9.83
C PHE A 378 -5.10 -8.20 -10.04
N ALA A 379 -5.85 -8.73 -9.05
CA ALA A 379 -6.48 -10.03 -9.15
C ALA A 379 -7.70 -10.03 -10.08
N GLY A 380 -8.24 -8.87 -10.47
CA GLY A 380 -9.50 -8.74 -11.19
C GLY A 380 -10.67 -9.17 -10.32
N ASN A 381 -10.88 -10.49 -10.20
CA ASN A 381 -11.81 -11.10 -9.26
C ASN A 381 -11.08 -12.19 -8.46
N LEU A 382 -10.81 -11.94 -7.18
CA LEU A 382 -10.15 -12.89 -6.28
C LEU A 382 -10.85 -14.25 -6.26
N THR A 383 -12.19 -14.29 -6.30
CA THR A 383 -12.97 -15.54 -6.27
C THR A 383 -12.74 -16.45 -7.48
N LYS A 384 -12.21 -15.90 -8.57
CA LYS A 384 -11.87 -16.62 -9.81
C LYS A 384 -10.39 -16.98 -9.90
N GLN A 385 -9.56 -16.54 -8.96
CA GLN A 385 -8.14 -16.87 -8.94
C GLN A 385 -7.93 -18.35 -8.58
N PRO A 386 -6.92 -19.02 -9.15
CA PRO A 386 -6.70 -20.46 -8.91
C PRO A 386 -6.54 -20.83 -7.44
N TYR A 387 -5.88 -20.00 -6.64
CA TYR A 387 -5.62 -20.26 -5.21
C TYR A 387 -6.88 -20.09 -4.34
N PHE A 388 -7.91 -19.42 -4.85
CA PHE A 388 -9.17 -19.22 -4.13
C PHE A 388 -10.05 -20.48 -4.15
N LYS A 389 -9.70 -21.49 -4.96
CA LYS A 389 -10.38 -22.78 -4.98
C LYS A 389 -10.25 -23.46 -3.62
N GLY A 390 -11.38 -23.69 -2.95
CA GLY A 390 -11.44 -24.33 -1.63
C GLY A 390 -11.26 -23.37 -0.45
N VAL A 391 -11.11 -22.06 -0.70
CA VAL A 391 -11.21 -21.03 0.33
C VAL A 391 -12.67 -20.88 0.74
N GLU A 392 -12.94 -20.78 2.04
CA GLU A 392 -14.25 -20.42 2.58
C GLU A 392 -14.44 -18.89 2.50
N TYR A 393 -15.51 -18.43 1.86
CA TYR A 393 -15.89 -17.02 1.76
C TYR A 393 -17.40 -16.89 1.53
N ARG A 394 -17.93 -15.67 1.71
CA ARG A 394 -19.28 -15.31 1.26
C ARG A 394 -19.24 -14.20 0.21
N VAL A 395 -20.29 -14.17 -0.61
CA VAL A 395 -20.62 -13.05 -1.49
C VAL A 395 -22.03 -12.60 -1.16
N VAL A 396 -22.25 -11.30 -1.07
CA VAL A 396 -23.58 -10.72 -0.85
C VAL A 396 -23.96 -9.89 -2.07
N GLY A 397 -25.07 -10.28 -2.70
CA GLY A 397 -25.43 -9.80 -4.03
C GLY A 397 -24.62 -10.50 -5.12
N GLU A 398 -24.34 -9.78 -6.20
CA GLU A 398 -23.57 -10.25 -7.36
C GLU A 398 -22.26 -9.47 -7.48
N LEU A 399 -21.23 -10.06 -8.08
CA LEU A 399 -19.93 -9.43 -8.32
C LEU A 399 -19.80 -8.97 -9.78
N THR A 400 -20.83 -8.26 -10.28
CA THR A 400 -20.95 -7.90 -11.70
C THR A 400 -19.85 -6.92 -12.12
N ASN A 401 -19.66 -5.84 -11.36
CA ASN A 401 -18.66 -4.82 -11.64
C ASN A 401 -17.24 -5.35 -11.39
N THR A 402 -17.08 -6.24 -10.42
CA THR A 402 -15.84 -6.99 -10.21
C THR A 402 -15.49 -7.88 -11.41
N ASP A 403 -16.47 -8.56 -12.02
CA ASP A 403 -16.23 -9.35 -13.24
C ASP A 403 -15.96 -8.46 -14.46
N ILE A 404 -16.62 -7.30 -14.58
CA ILE A 404 -16.27 -6.29 -15.60
C ILE A 404 -14.83 -5.82 -15.40
N THR A 405 -14.45 -5.54 -14.15
CA THR A 405 -13.08 -5.16 -13.78
C THR A 405 -12.06 -6.20 -14.22
N MET A 406 -12.32 -7.49 -13.94
CA MET A 406 -11.45 -8.60 -14.34
C MET A 406 -11.30 -8.71 -15.87
N ASN A 407 -12.33 -8.42 -16.64
CA ASN A 407 -12.37 -8.65 -18.08
C ASN A 407 -11.98 -7.44 -18.93
N ASN A 408 -12.33 -6.23 -18.49
CA ASN A 408 -12.34 -5.03 -19.31
C ASN A 408 -11.49 -3.88 -18.75
N THR A 409 -11.13 -3.91 -17.46
CA THR A 409 -10.33 -2.85 -16.83
C THR A 409 -8.83 -3.16 -16.90
N PHE A 410 -8.06 -2.11 -17.12
CA PHE A 410 -6.61 -2.06 -17.00
C PHE A 410 -6.18 -0.67 -16.54
N TRP A 411 -4.92 -0.47 -16.21
CA TRP A 411 -4.38 0.84 -15.85
C TRP A 411 -3.02 1.08 -16.51
N ILE A 412 -2.72 2.35 -16.72
CA ILE A 412 -1.46 2.87 -17.27
C ILE A 412 -0.82 3.87 -16.29
N GLY A 413 0.40 4.33 -16.61
CA GLY A 413 1.23 5.04 -15.64
C GLY A 413 0.88 6.50 -15.43
N LEU A 414 1.03 6.93 -14.17
CA LEU A 414 0.96 8.33 -13.72
C LEU A 414 2.15 8.75 -12.86
N TYR A 415 3.12 7.84 -12.68
CA TYR A 415 4.18 8.01 -11.72
C TYR A 415 5.10 9.20 -12.07
N PRO A 416 5.83 9.77 -11.11
CA PRO A 416 6.55 11.02 -11.28
C PRO A 416 7.66 11.03 -12.35
N GLY A 417 8.05 9.86 -12.88
CA GLY A 417 9.01 9.76 -13.98
C GLY A 417 8.40 9.94 -15.38
N LEU A 418 7.10 10.22 -15.48
CA LEU A 418 6.40 10.54 -16.73
C LEU A 418 6.01 12.03 -16.77
N GLY A 419 5.82 12.53 -17.99
CA GLY A 419 5.40 13.91 -18.27
C GLY A 419 4.53 14.02 -19.51
N GLU A 420 4.17 15.25 -19.88
CA GLU A 420 3.18 15.55 -20.92
C GLU A 420 3.47 14.86 -22.26
N GLU A 421 4.72 14.85 -22.72
CA GLU A 421 5.11 14.19 -23.99
C GLU A 421 4.79 12.69 -24.00
N HIS A 422 4.92 12.02 -22.85
CA HIS A 422 4.58 10.61 -22.71
C HIS A 422 3.07 10.41 -22.84
N PHE A 423 2.27 11.26 -22.18
CA PHE A 423 0.81 11.16 -22.19
C PHE A 423 0.19 11.58 -23.52
N ALA A 424 0.78 12.56 -24.19
CA ALA A 424 0.39 12.94 -25.55
C ALA A 424 0.56 11.77 -26.51
N PHE A 425 1.69 11.06 -26.43
CA PHE A 425 1.95 9.86 -27.21
C PHE A 425 0.98 8.71 -26.86
N VAL A 426 0.70 8.49 -25.57
CA VAL A 426 -0.31 7.50 -25.14
C VAL A 426 -1.66 7.78 -25.79
N ALA A 427 -2.13 9.02 -25.72
CA ALA A 427 -3.42 9.39 -26.26
C ALA A 427 -3.46 9.29 -27.79
N GLU A 428 -2.41 9.75 -28.48
CA GLU A 428 -2.26 9.59 -29.93
C GLU A 428 -2.42 8.13 -30.34
N LYS A 429 -1.76 7.21 -29.62
CA LYS A 429 -1.83 5.77 -29.92
C LYS A 429 -3.19 5.17 -29.60
N MET A 430 -3.85 5.60 -28.52
CA MET A 430 -5.22 5.15 -28.27
C MET A 430 -6.20 5.68 -29.33
N GLU A 431 -6.08 6.94 -29.75
CA GLU A 431 -6.88 7.51 -30.84
C GLU A 431 -6.61 6.83 -32.19
N GLU A 432 -5.37 6.46 -32.49
CA GLU A 432 -4.99 5.64 -33.65
C GLU A 432 -5.70 4.28 -33.59
N PHE A 433 -5.67 3.61 -32.44
CA PHE A 433 -6.30 2.29 -32.26
C PHE A 433 -7.82 2.33 -32.47
N PHE A 434 -8.49 3.37 -31.99
CA PHE A 434 -9.94 3.55 -32.15
C PHE A 434 -10.33 4.27 -33.45
N GLY A 435 -9.35 4.68 -34.25
CA GLY A 435 -9.58 5.27 -35.56
C GLY A 435 -10.13 6.69 -35.56
N LEU A 436 -9.76 7.49 -34.56
CA LEU A 436 -10.13 8.91 -34.46
C LEU A 436 -9.13 9.85 -35.15
N ASN A 437 -7.94 9.35 -35.51
CA ASN A 437 -6.84 10.14 -36.07
C ASN A 437 -6.69 10.02 -37.61
N PHE A 438 -7.80 9.85 -38.34
CA PHE A 438 -7.80 9.74 -39.80
C PHE A 438 -8.30 11.00 -40.53
#